data_AF-G2E089-F1
#
_entry.id   AF-G2E089-F1
#
_cell.length_a   1.000
_cell.length_b   1.000
_cell.length_c   1.000
_cell.angle_alpha   90.00
_cell.angle_beta   90.00
_cell.angle_gamma   90.00
#
_symmetry.space_group_name_H-M   'P 1'
#
loop_
_entity.id
_entity.type
_entity.pdbx_description
1 polymer ?
#
loop_
_entity_poly.entity_id
_entity_poly.type
_entity_poly.pdbx_seq_one_letter_code
_entity_poly.pdbx_strand_id
1 'polypeptide(L)'
;MPALYQSNLSSLPLIGRGKVRDIYQVSDDHLLVVASDRLSAFDVVLPQPIPGKGEVLTRLSNFWFGRTASLIPNHLTEVPVAAIVTDPEELATLGDRAMVVKRLKPLPVEAIVRGYLIGSGWKDYRKTGSVCGIGLPRGLRQADQLPKPIFTPSTKAELGAHDENVDFAHTVKLLGTELAEQVREISLAIYSDCASYARERGIIIADTKFEFGLDDAGRLHLIDEVLTPDSSRFWPADDYQPDTSPPSFDKQFVRDYLETLDWDKTAPGPELPQAIIDRTADKYREAEQRLTQTP
;
A
#
# COMPACT_ATOMS: atom_id res chain seq x y z
N MET A 1 -11.88 -9.49 17.56
CA MET A 1 -10.64 -10.19 17.98
C MET A 1 -9.69 -9.18 18.61
N PRO A 2 -8.80 -9.60 19.54
CA PRO A 2 -7.75 -8.73 20.03
C PRO A 2 -6.86 -8.24 18.88
N ALA A 3 -6.23 -7.07 19.05
CA ALA A 3 -5.32 -6.53 18.04
C ALA A 3 -4.07 -7.42 17.91
N LEU A 4 -3.67 -7.75 16.67
CA LEU A 4 -2.50 -8.58 16.40
C LEU A 4 -1.30 -7.72 16.05
N TYR A 5 -0.43 -7.46 17.02
CA TYR A 5 0.81 -6.72 16.76
C TYR A 5 1.82 -7.57 15.97
N GLN A 6 2.00 -8.83 16.33
CA GLN A 6 2.87 -9.79 15.62
C GLN A 6 2.23 -11.18 15.68
N SER A 7 2.30 -11.92 14.58
CA SER A 7 1.95 -13.34 14.59
C SER A 7 3.13 -14.17 15.07
N ASN A 8 2.82 -15.27 15.76
CA ASN A 8 3.80 -16.24 16.26
C ASN A 8 3.27 -17.64 15.96
N LEU A 9 3.23 -18.00 14.67
CA LEU A 9 2.85 -19.34 14.24
C LEU A 9 4.01 -20.30 14.50
N SER A 10 3.76 -21.34 15.28
CA SER A 10 4.66 -22.47 15.51
C SER A 10 4.57 -23.50 14.37
N SER A 11 3.45 -23.53 13.66
CA SER A 11 3.19 -24.45 12.55
C SER A 11 3.98 -24.16 11.28
N LEU A 12 4.49 -22.93 11.09
CA LEU A 12 5.18 -22.52 9.86
C LEU A 12 6.50 -21.78 10.14
N PRO A 13 7.55 -21.98 9.31
CA PRO A 13 8.78 -21.20 9.41
C PRO A 13 8.56 -19.72 9.07
N LEU A 14 8.96 -18.81 9.97
CA LEU A 14 8.95 -17.38 9.69
C LEU A 14 10.10 -17.03 8.73
N ILE A 15 9.77 -16.41 7.60
CA ILE A 15 10.76 -15.89 6.64
C ILE A 15 11.22 -14.49 7.07
N GLY A 16 10.27 -13.65 7.47
CA GLY A 16 10.60 -12.28 7.85
C GLY A 16 9.39 -11.47 8.28
N ARG A 17 9.68 -10.34 8.92
CA ARG A 17 8.68 -9.34 9.30
C ARG A 17 9.02 -8.01 8.64
N GLY A 18 8.10 -7.53 7.81
CA GLY A 18 8.12 -6.17 7.32
C GLY A 18 7.51 -5.20 8.34
N LYS A 19 7.36 -3.94 7.93
CA LYS A 19 6.76 -2.88 8.77
C LYS A 19 5.37 -3.31 9.30
N VAL A 20 4.54 -3.90 8.43
CA VAL A 20 3.14 -4.22 8.74
C VAL A 20 2.71 -5.65 8.43
N ARG A 21 3.61 -6.49 7.91
CA ARG A 21 3.30 -7.88 7.50
C ARG A 21 4.31 -8.86 8.07
N ASP A 22 3.82 -10.03 8.46
CA ASP A 22 4.62 -11.18 8.85
C ASP A 22 4.48 -12.23 7.74
N ILE A 23 5.60 -12.78 7.28
CA ILE A 23 5.65 -13.67 6.12
C ILE A 23 6.20 -15.02 6.55
N TYR A 24 5.45 -16.09 6.28
CA TYR A 24 5.81 -17.46 6.59
C TYR A 24 5.98 -18.29 5.32
N GLN A 25 6.87 -19.28 5.38
CA GLN A 25 7.03 -20.26 4.32
C GLN A 25 5.93 -21.32 4.44
N VAL A 26 5.21 -21.58 3.34
CA VAL A 26 4.25 -22.69 3.25
C VAL A 26 4.86 -23.85 2.47
N SER A 27 5.44 -23.55 1.32
CA SER A 27 6.23 -24.47 0.51
C SER A 27 7.28 -23.69 -0.28
N ASP A 28 7.96 -24.33 -1.22
CA ASP A 28 8.87 -23.66 -2.15
C ASP A 28 8.13 -22.69 -3.10
N ASP A 29 6.84 -22.92 -3.34
CA ASP A 29 6.01 -22.16 -4.27
C ASP A 29 4.99 -21.24 -3.58
N HIS A 30 4.82 -21.37 -2.25
CA HIS A 30 3.77 -20.67 -1.51
C HIS A 30 4.28 -19.99 -0.25
N LEU A 31 3.70 -18.82 0.02
CA LEU A 31 3.91 -18.05 1.24
C LEU A 31 2.57 -17.84 1.94
N LEU A 32 2.60 -17.73 3.26
CA LEU A 32 1.50 -17.18 4.04
C LEU A 32 1.89 -15.74 4.41
N VAL A 33 1.10 -14.78 3.95
CA VAL A 33 1.29 -13.36 4.29
C VAL A 33 0.22 -12.99 5.30
N VAL A 34 0.64 -12.53 6.47
CA VAL A 34 -0.23 -12.11 7.57
C VAL A 34 -0.11 -10.58 7.71
N ALA A 35 -1.20 -9.86 7.42
CA ALA A 35 -1.27 -8.43 7.70
C ALA A 35 -1.47 -8.21 9.21
N SER A 36 -0.49 -7.59 9.85
CA SER A 36 -0.59 -7.23 11.26
C SER A 36 -1.35 -5.91 11.46
N ASP A 37 -1.72 -5.65 12.70
CA ASP A 37 -2.31 -4.39 13.13
C ASP A 37 -1.25 -3.31 13.39
N ARG A 38 0.04 -3.57 13.11
CA ARG A 38 1.10 -2.56 13.23
C ARG A 38 0.86 -1.41 12.27
N LEU A 39 1.23 -0.22 12.71
CA LEU A 39 1.23 0.99 11.90
C LEU A 39 2.64 1.55 11.84
N SER A 40 3.05 2.01 10.66
CA SER A 40 4.30 2.75 10.49
C SER A 40 4.04 4.19 10.07
N ALA A 41 4.83 5.11 10.61
CA ALA A 41 4.85 6.51 10.22
C ALA A 41 6.30 7.00 10.17
N PHE A 42 6.66 7.74 9.12
CA PHE A 42 8.03 8.21 8.87
C PHE A 42 9.07 7.08 8.95
N ASP A 43 8.75 5.94 8.32
CA ASP A 43 9.55 4.71 8.31
C ASP A 43 9.77 4.01 9.67
N VAL A 44 9.23 4.54 10.76
CA VAL A 44 9.25 3.90 12.09
C VAL A 44 7.94 3.15 12.35
N VAL A 45 8.05 1.91 12.82
CA VAL A 45 6.89 1.13 13.30
C VAL A 45 6.53 1.61 14.71
N LEU A 46 5.29 2.00 14.90
CA LEU A 46 4.78 2.51 16.18
C LEU A 46 4.52 1.36 17.16
N PRO A 47 4.71 1.58 18.47
CA PRO A 47 4.64 0.52 19.47
C PRO A 47 3.22 -0.03 19.71
N GLN A 48 2.18 0.72 19.33
CA GLN A 48 0.79 0.34 19.54
C GLN A 48 0.11 -0.06 18.22
N PRO A 49 -0.66 -1.17 18.20
CA PRO A 49 -1.42 -1.57 17.02
C PRO A 49 -2.66 -0.69 16.80
N ILE A 50 -3.14 -0.66 15.56
CA ILE A 50 -4.47 -0.17 15.18
C ILE A 50 -5.41 -1.37 15.07
N PRO A 51 -6.30 -1.61 16.05
CA PRO A 51 -7.10 -2.83 16.10
C PRO A 51 -7.89 -3.10 14.82
N GLY A 52 -7.76 -4.30 14.26
CA GLY A 52 -8.50 -4.76 13.07
C GLY A 52 -7.97 -4.22 11.74
N LYS A 53 -6.93 -3.37 11.75
CA LYS A 53 -6.29 -2.84 10.54
C LYS A 53 -5.86 -3.95 9.58
N GLY A 54 -5.19 -4.99 10.07
CA GLY A 54 -4.68 -6.07 9.24
C GLY A 54 -5.79 -6.77 8.44
N GLU A 55 -6.93 -7.02 9.08
CA GLU A 55 -8.09 -7.63 8.41
C GLU A 55 -8.69 -6.70 7.35
N VAL A 56 -8.85 -5.42 7.67
CA VAL A 56 -9.32 -4.40 6.71
C VAL A 56 -8.42 -4.35 5.47
N LEU A 57 -7.10 -4.31 5.68
CA LEU A 57 -6.12 -4.26 4.59
C LEU A 57 -6.17 -5.50 3.70
N THR A 58 -6.31 -6.68 4.32
CA THR A 58 -6.41 -7.95 3.59
C THR A 58 -7.70 -8.05 2.79
N ARG A 59 -8.85 -7.68 3.37
CA ARG A 59 -10.14 -7.70 2.66
C ARG A 59 -10.17 -6.68 1.51
N LEU A 60 -9.64 -5.48 1.71
CA LEU A 60 -9.47 -4.49 0.64
C LEU A 60 -8.56 -5.00 -0.48
N SER A 61 -7.41 -5.58 -0.15
CA SER A 61 -6.50 -6.14 -1.15
C SER A 61 -7.18 -7.24 -1.96
N ASN A 62 -7.87 -8.18 -1.30
CA ASN A 62 -8.63 -9.24 -1.96
C ASN A 62 -9.72 -8.70 -2.90
N PHE A 63 -10.45 -7.66 -2.47
CA PHE A 63 -11.42 -6.98 -3.31
C PHE A 63 -10.77 -6.41 -4.59
N TRP A 64 -9.66 -5.68 -4.45
CA TRP A 64 -8.97 -5.09 -5.59
C TRP A 64 -8.33 -6.13 -6.51
N PHE A 65 -7.74 -7.20 -5.95
CA PHE A 65 -7.24 -8.32 -6.72
C PHE A 65 -8.32 -8.96 -7.59
N GLY A 66 -9.53 -9.13 -7.06
CA GLY A 66 -10.68 -9.61 -7.82
C GLY A 66 -11.09 -8.64 -8.93
N ARG A 67 -11.15 -7.33 -8.63
CA ARG A 67 -11.50 -6.29 -9.61
C ARG A 67 -10.50 -6.22 -10.77
N THR A 68 -9.21 -6.33 -10.48
CA THR A 68 -8.15 -6.14 -11.48
C THR A 68 -7.73 -7.45 -12.16
N ALA A 69 -8.36 -8.58 -11.86
CA ALA A 69 -7.99 -9.90 -12.37
C ALA A 69 -8.05 -10.01 -13.90
N SER A 70 -8.89 -9.20 -14.56
CA SER A 70 -8.98 -9.12 -16.03
C SER A 70 -7.83 -8.33 -16.67
N LEU A 71 -7.15 -7.48 -15.89
CA LEU A 71 -6.03 -6.65 -16.36
C LEU A 71 -4.69 -7.39 -16.20
N ILE A 72 -4.48 -8.03 -15.05
CA ILE A 72 -3.23 -8.72 -14.71
C ILE A 72 -3.50 -9.89 -13.75
N PRO A 73 -2.79 -11.03 -13.86
CA PRO A 73 -2.81 -12.03 -12.80
C PRO A 73 -2.18 -11.46 -11.52
N ASN A 74 -2.58 -12.00 -10.37
CA ASN A 74 -2.02 -11.62 -9.08
C ASN A 74 -1.48 -12.84 -8.33
N HIS A 75 -0.85 -12.60 -7.17
CA HIS A 75 -0.25 -13.65 -6.37
C HIS A 75 -1.22 -14.49 -5.53
N LEU A 76 -2.52 -14.18 -5.48
CA LEU A 76 -3.45 -14.96 -4.67
C LEU A 76 -3.53 -16.40 -5.18
N THR A 77 -3.78 -17.31 -4.26
CA THR A 77 -4.06 -18.71 -4.56
C THR A 77 -5.46 -19.09 -4.09
N GLU A 78 -5.98 -20.21 -4.59
CA GLU A 78 -7.24 -20.77 -4.14
C GLU A 78 -7.09 -21.59 -2.83
N VAL A 79 -5.87 -21.69 -2.29
CA VAL A 79 -5.57 -22.47 -1.09
C VAL A 79 -6.12 -21.74 0.14
N PRO A 80 -7.09 -22.33 0.88
CA PRO A 80 -7.60 -21.72 2.10
C PRO A 80 -6.52 -21.69 3.18
N VAL A 81 -6.47 -20.62 4.00
CA VAL A 81 -5.54 -20.53 5.13
C VAL A 81 -5.70 -21.72 6.09
N ALA A 82 -6.93 -22.17 6.32
CA ALA A 82 -7.23 -23.32 7.17
C ALA A 82 -6.71 -24.68 6.63
N ALA A 83 -6.35 -24.75 5.34
CA ALA A 83 -5.69 -25.92 4.79
C ALA A 83 -4.18 -25.95 5.12
N ILE A 84 -3.60 -24.81 5.49
CA ILE A 84 -2.18 -24.65 5.83
C ILE A 84 -2.00 -24.58 7.36
N VAL A 85 -2.76 -23.72 8.02
CA VAL A 85 -2.73 -23.54 9.48
C VAL A 85 -3.91 -24.32 10.07
N THR A 86 -3.62 -25.51 10.60
CA THR A 86 -4.63 -26.44 11.11
C THR A 86 -4.80 -26.37 12.63
N ASP A 87 -3.85 -25.75 13.34
CA ASP A 87 -4.00 -25.47 14.77
C ASP A 87 -5.14 -24.46 15.00
N PRO A 88 -6.17 -24.79 15.80
CA PRO A 88 -7.33 -23.92 15.98
C PRO A 88 -7.02 -22.59 16.66
N GLU A 89 -6.05 -22.53 17.57
CA GLU A 89 -5.69 -21.30 18.29
C GLU A 89 -4.92 -20.34 17.38
N GLU A 90 -3.98 -20.87 16.59
CA GLU A 90 -3.28 -20.12 15.56
C GLU A 90 -4.25 -19.59 14.49
N LEU A 91 -5.15 -20.45 13.99
CA LEU A 91 -6.15 -20.05 12.99
C LEU A 91 -7.09 -18.97 13.53
N ALA A 92 -7.55 -19.11 14.77
CA ALA A 92 -8.37 -18.10 15.43
C ALA A 92 -7.62 -16.76 15.62
N THR A 93 -6.30 -16.80 15.81
CA THR A 93 -5.46 -15.59 15.92
C THR A 93 -5.33 -14.85 14.58
N LEU A 94 -5.28 -15.60 13.47
CA LEU A 94 -5.17 -15.02 12.13
C LEU A 94 -6.49 -14.35 11.70
N GLY A 95 -7.63 -15.04 11.83
CA GLY A 95 -8.88 -14.56 11.24
C GLY A 95 -8.73 -14.19 9.75
N ASP A 96 -9.30 -13.05 9.34
CA ASP A 96 -9.34 -12.63 7.94
C ASP A 96 -8.06 -11.92 7.44
N ARG A 97 -7.02 -11.81 8.26
CA ARG A 97 -5.84 -10.99 7.93
C ARG A 97 -4.74 -11.75 7.19
N ALA A 98 -4.93 -13.04 6.92
CA ALA A 98 -3.94 -13.90 6.29
C ALA A 98 -4.36 -14.32 4.87
N MET A 99 -3.37 -14.43 3.97
CA MET A 99 -3.56 -14.89 2.60
C MET A 99 -2.45 -15.89 2.22
N VAL A 100 -2.82 -16.97 1.53
CA VAL A 100 -1.85 -17.88 0.90
C VAL A 100 -1.58 -17.39 -0.51
N VAL A 101 -0.32 -17.05 -0.78
CA VAL A 101 0.10 -16.41 -2.03
C VAL A 101 1.22 -17.20 -2.71
N LYS A 102 1.34 -17.05 -4.03
CA LYS A 102 2.45 -17.55 -4.81
C LYS A 102 3.75 -16.89 -4.36
N ARG A 103 4.81 -17.68 -4.26
CA ARG A 103 6.18 -17.21 -4.09
C ARG A 103 6.71 -16.76 -5.45
N LEU A 104 6.73 -15.45 -5.67
CA LEU A 104 7.18 -14.83 -6.92
C LEU A 104 8.47 -14.08 -6.68
N LYS A 105 9.25 -13.84 -7.75
CA LYS A 105 10.46 -13.01 -7.69
C LYS A 105 10.06 -11.53 -7.77
N PRO A 106 10.15 -10.75 -6.68
CA PRO A 106 9.71 -9.35 -6.70
C PRO A 106 10.61 -8.50 -7.60
N LEU A 107 10.03 -7.48 -8.25
CA LEU A 107 10.78 -6.48 -8.99
C LEU A 107 11.37 -5.43 -8.03
N PRO A 108 12.59 -4.92 -8.28
CA PRO A 108 13.25 -3.92 -7.43
C PRO A 108 12.73 -2.49 -7.68
N VAL A 109 11.44 -2.32 -7.93
CA VAL A 109 10.80 -1.06 -8.30
C VAL A 109 9.48 -0.91 -7.58
N GLU A 110 9.29 0.23 -6.93
CA GLU A 110 8.01 0.66 -6.43
C GLU A 110 7.25 1.40 -7.54
N ALA A 111 6.17 0.80 -8.02
CA ALA A 111 5.40 1.30 -9.14
C ALA A 111 4.34 2.29 -8.65
N ILE A 112 4.76 3.53 -8.38
CA ILE A 112 3.87 4.58 -7.89
C ILE A 112 3.16 5.26 -9.06
N VAL A 113 1.84 5.42 -8.94
CA VAL A 113 1.02 6.21 -9.85
C VAL A 113 0.36 7.36 -9.09
N ARG A 114 0.38 8.55 -9.67
CA ARG A 114 -0.21 9.76 -9.09
C ARG A 114 -1.25 10.33 -10.04
N GLY A 115 -2.47 10.55 -9.55
CA GLY A 115 -3.46 11.39 -10.25
C GLY A 115 -3.61 12.77 -9.62
N TYR A 116 -3.02 13.00 -8.45
CA TYR A 116 -3.03 14.28 -7.76
C TYR A 116 -1.62 14.65 -7.28
N LEU A 117 -1.33 15.95 -7.23
CA LEU A 117 -0.01 16.45 -6.89
C LEU A 117 0.12 16.71 -5.38
N ILE A 118 0.63 15.72 -4.64
CA ILE A 118 0.80 15.79 -3.18
C ILE A 118 2.11 15.12 -2.75
N GLY A 119 2.46 15.24 -1.47
CA GLY A 119 3.57 14.49 -0.86
C GLY A 119 4.92 14.83 -1.48
N SER A 120 5.73 13.80 -1.74
CA SER A 120 7.04 13.97 -2.40
C SER A 120 6.92 14.56 -3.81
N GLY A 121 5.89 14.19 -4.58
CA GLY A 121 5.65 14.77 -5.90
C GLY A 121 5.41 16.28 -5.85
N TRP A 122 4.66 16.77 -4.87
CA TRP A 122 4.50 18.22 -4.67
C TRP A 122 5.81 18.92 -4.29
N LYS A 123 6.61 18.31 -3.41
CA LYS A 123 7.92 18.85 -3.02
C LYS A 123 8.87 18.95 -4.22
N ASP A 124 8.89 17.95 -5.09
CA ASP A 124 9.72 17.94 -6.29
C ASP A 124 9.24 19.00 -7.30
N TYR A 125 7.93 19.03 -7.58
CA TYR A 125 7.34 20.03 -8.47
C TYR A 125 7.63 21.47 -8.02
N ARG A 126 7.56 21.77 -6.72
CA ARG A 126 7.92 23.10 -6.20
C ARG A 126 9.38 23.49 -6.45
N LYS A 127 10.28 22.51 -6.51
CA LYS A 127 11.72 22.73 -6.72
C LYS A 127 12.06 22.83 -8.21
N THR A 128 11.50 21.97 -9.05
CA THR A 128 11.96 21.78 -10.44
C THR A 128 10.87 21.97 -11.50
N GLY A 129 9.60 22.05 -11.10
CA GLY A 129 8.46 21.98 -12.02
C GLY A 129 8.21 20.58 -12.60
N SER A 130 8.86 19.56 -12.06
CA SER A 130 8.77 18.18 -12.54
C SER A 130 8.65 17.17 -11.40
N VAL A 131 8.20 15.95 -11.73
CA VAL A 131 8.16 14.80 -10.82
C VAL A 131 8.75 13.60 -11.55
N CYS A 132 9.78 12.95 -11.00
CA CYS A 132 10.47 11.82 -11.65
C CYS A 132 10.91 12.13 -13.10
N GLY A 133 11.38 13.36 -13.35
CA GLY A 133 11.77 13.82 -14.69
C GLY A 133 10.61 14.24 -15.61
N ILE A 134 9.36 14.06 -15.21
CA ILE A 134 8.17 14.43 -15.98
C ILE A 134 7.84 15.90 -15.72
N GLY A 135 7.99 16.76 -16.72
CA GLY A 135 7.60 18.17 -16.63
C GLY A 135 6.08 18.32 -16.49
N LEU A 136 5.65 19.11 -15.51
CA LEU A 136 4.24 19.37 -15.26
C LEU A 136 3.84 20.80 -15.66
N PRO A 137 2.54 21.07 -15.94
CA PRO A 137 2.05 22.42 -16.19
C PRO A 137 2.45 23.39 -15.08
N ARG A 138 2.68 24.67 -15.42
CA ARG A 138 2.95 25.72 -14.43
C ARG A 138 1.67 26.08 -13.66
N GLY A 139 1.85 26.55 -12.43
CA GLY A 139 0.75 27.08 -11.61
C GLY A 139 -0.11 26.01 -10.92
N LEU A 140 0.34 24.75 -10.87
CA LEU A 140 -0.31 23.73 -10.06
C LEU A 140 -0.15 24.06 -8.58
N ARG A 141 -1.21 23.79 -7.84
CA ARG A 141 -1.34 23.95 -6.39
C ARG A 141 -1.16 22.62 -5.68
N GLN A 142 -0.97 22.67 -4.37
CA GLN A 142 -0.92 21.46 -3.57
C GLN A 142 -2.27 20.71 -3.70
N ALA A 143 -2.22 19.39 -3.85
CA ALA A 143 -3.38 18.54 -4.04
C ALA A 143 -4.19 18.80 -5.32
N ASP A 144 -3.71 19.58 -6.30
CA ASP A 144 -4.39 19.68 -7.60
C ASP A 144 -4.45 18.31 -8.30
N GLN A 145 -5.56 18.05 -8.98
CA GLN A 145 -5.68 16.91 -9.90
C GLN A 145 -4.76 17.14 -11.11
N LEU A 146 -3.97 16.13 -11.46
CA LEU A 146 -3.13 16.16 -12.65
C LEU A 146 -3.97 16.00 -13.92
N PRO A 147 -3.56 16.60 -15.06
CA PRO A 147 -4.29 16.45 -16.32
C PRO A 147 -4.45 14.99 -16.77
N LYS A 148 -3.46 14.15 -16.43
CA LYS A 148 -3.47 12.70 -16.59
C LYS A 148 -2.69 12.07 -15.44
N PRO A 149 -3.03 10.84 -15.03
CA PRO A 149 -2.19 10.10 -14.10
C PRO A 149 -0.78 9.90 -14.66
N ILE A 150 0.22 9.96 -13.78
CA ILE A 150 1.63 9.80 -14.13
C ILE A 150 2.25 8.65 -13.35
N PHE A 151 3.15 7.91 -14.01
CA PHE A 151 3.97 6.88 -13.39
C PHE A 151 5.26 7.51 -12.84
N THR A 152 5.47 7.40 -11.54
CA THR A 152 6.57 8.08 -10.82
C THR A 152 7.32 7.08 -9.95
N PRO A 153 8.15 6.21 -10.55
CA PRO A 153 8.72 5.07 -9.85
C PRO A 153 9.69 5.51 -8.75
N SER A 154 9.84 4.66 -7.72
CA SER A 154 10.97 4.71 -6.79
C SER A 154 11.75 3.41 -6.79
N THR A 155 13.04 3.48 -6.43
CA THR A 155 13.84 2.31 -6.13
C THR A 155 13.39 1.69 -4.82
N LYS A 156 13.41 0.36 -4.74
CA LYS A 156 13.19 -0.35 -3.48
C LYS A 156 14.53 -0.47 -2.75
N ALA A 157 14.72 0.32 -1.71
CA ALA A 157 15.99 0.34 -0.98
C ALA A 157 16.14 -0.89 -0.07
N GLU A 158 17.38 -1.26 0.25
CA GLU A 158 17.65 -2.29 1.27
C GLU A 158 17.17 -1.82 2.65
N LEU A 159 16.95 -2.77 3.57
CA LEU A 159 16.54 -2.50 4.95
C LEU A 159 17.46 -1.48 5.62
N GLY A 160 16.96 -0.26 5.84
CA GLY A 160 17.68 0.85 6.48
C GLY A 160 18.02 2.04 5.57
N ALA A 161 17.78 1.93 4.26
CA ALA A 161 17.85 3.05 3.33
C ALA A 161 16.45 3.53 2.92
N HIS A 162 16.34 4.77 2.44
CA HIS A 162 15.09 5.35 1.95
C HIS A 162 14.91 5.09 0.46
N ASP A 163 13.68 4.80 0.05
CA ASP A 163 13.30 4.71 -1.35
C ASP A 163 13.52 6.06 -2.05
N GLU A 164 14.13 6.03 -3.24
CA GLU A 164 14.45 7.25 -3.99
C GLU A 164 13.54 7.35 -5.21
N ASN A 165 12.91 8.51 -5.41
CA ASN A 165 12.18 8.83 -6.63
C ASN A 165 13.16 8.79 -7.81
N VAL A 166 12.91 7.94 -8.80
CA VAL A 166 13.73 7.81 -10.01
C VAL A 166 12.92 8.14 -11.26
N ASP A 167 13.60 8.46 -12.36
CA ASP A 167 12.95 8.61 -13.65
C ASP A 167 12.65 7.25 -14.31
N PHE A 168 11.83 7.27 -15.36
CA PHE A 168 11.49 6.04 -16.08
C PHE A 168 12.71 5.40 -16.77
N ALA A 169 13.70 6.21 -17.18
CA ALA A 169 14.91 5.70 -17.80
C ALA A 169 15.73 4.84 -16.83
N HIS A 170 15.72 5.16 -15.54
CA HIS A 170 16.29 4.32 -14.49
C HIS A 170 15.57 2.97 -14.39
N THR A 171 14.22 2.96 -14.39
CA THR A 171 13.42 1.73 -14.41
C THR A 171 13.76 0.85 -15.61
N VAL A 172 13.93 1.44 -16.80
CA VAL A 172 14.35 0.72 -18.02
C VAL A 172 15.74 0.08 -17.86
N LYS A 173 16.69 0.76 -17.21
CA LYS A 173 18.02 0.18 -16.92
C LYS A 173 17.94 -1.03 -15.98
N LEU A 174 17.02 -1.00 -15.02
CA LEU A 174 16.85 -2.08 -14.04
C LEU A 174 16.12 -3.30 -14.60
N LEU A 175 15.07 -3.07 -15.39
CA LEU A 175 14.13 -4.13 -15.81
C LEU A 175 14.29 -4.54 -17.28
N GLY A 176 14.95 -3.72 -18.09
CA GLY A 176 14.84 -3.78 -19.55
C GLY A 176 13.58 -3.05 -20.05
N THR A 177 13.63 -2.62 -21.31
CA THR A 177 12.58 -1.77 -21.91
C THR A 177 11.20 -2.41 -21.89
N GLU A 178 11.08 -3.66 -22.34
CA GLU A 178 9.79 -4.34 -22.48
C GLU A 178 9.06 -4.49 -21.14
N LEU A 179 9.77 -4.96 -20.12
CA LEU A 179 9.20 -5.15 -18.78
C LEU A 179 8.90 -3.81 -18.09
N ALA A 180 9.76 -2.80 -18.24
CA ALA A 180 9.53 -1.47 -17.68
C ALA A 180 8.28 -0.82 -18.30
N GLU A 181 8.10 -0.95 -19.61
CA GLU A 181 6.91 -0.48 -20.32
C GLU A 181 5.66 -1.20 -19.84
N GLN A 182 5.70 -2.54 -19.74
CA GLN A 182 4.58 -3.33 -19.23
C GLN A 182 4.18 -2.89 -17.81
N VAL A 183 5.15 -2.71 -16.90
CA VAL A 183 4.90 -2.24 -15.52
C VAL A 183 4.27 -0.86 -15.51
N ARG A 184 4.75 0.08 -16.33
CA ARG A 184 4.19 1.43 -16.44
C ARG A 184 2.75 1.40 -16.93
N GLU A 185 2.50 0.71 -18.05
CA GLU A 185 1.18 0.64 -18.69
C GLU A 185 0.15 0.00 -17.77
N ILE A 186 0.49 -1.14 -17.16
CA ILE A 186 -0.44 -1.84 -16.29
C ILE A 186 -0.71 -1.07 -14.99
N SER A 187 0.29 -0.39 -14.43
CA SER A 187 0.11 0.45 -13.24
C SER A 187 -0.86 1.60 -13.52
N LEU A 188 -0.70 2.28 -14.66
CA LEU A 188 -1.58 3.36 -15.09
C LEU A 188 -3.01 2.87 -15.35
N ALA A 189 -3.16 1.68 -15.95
CA ALA A 189 -4.45 1.07 -16.22
C ALA A 189 -5.18 0.69 -14.91
N ILE A 190 -4.50 0.00 -14.00
CA ILE A 190 -5.05 -0.37 -12.68
C ILE A 190 -5.46 0.88 -11.92
N TYR A 191 -4.57 1.87 -11.80
CA TYR A 191 -4.86 3.12 -11.10
C TYR A 191 -6.09 3.82 -11.69
N SER A 192 -6.17 3.95 -13.02
CA SER A 192 -7.25 4.69 -13.66
C SER A 192 -8.61 4.03 -13.44
N ASP A 193 -8.70 2.71 -13.58
CA ASP A 193 -9.93 1.96 -13.30
C ASP A 193 -10.35 2.08 -11.82
N CYS A 194 -9.40 1.84 -10.91
CA CYS A 194 -9.69 1.82 -9.49
C CYS A 194 -10.00 3.20 -8.92
N ALA A 195 -9.30 4.24 -9.39
CA ALA A 195 -9.57 5.63 -8.99
C ALA A 195 -10.94 6.10 -9.49
N SER A 196 -11.36 5.69 -10.70
CA SER A 196 -12.71 5.96 -11.20
C SER A 196 -13.76 5.29 -10.31
N TYR A 197 -13.59 4.01 -10.01
CA TYR A 197 -14.51 3.25 -9.16
C TYR A 197 -14.62 3.83 -7.74
N ALA A 198 -13.49 4.20 -7.13
CA ALA A 198 -13.47 4.78 -5.80
C ALA A 198 -14.14 6.15 -5.77
N ARG A 199 -14.01 6.94 -6.85
CA ARG A 199 -14.62 8.27 -6.95
C ARG A 199 -16.14 8.20 -6.90
N GLU A 200 -16.75 7.20 -7.55
CA GLU A 200 -18.20 6.94 -7.47
C GLU A 200 -18.68 6.61 -6.04
N ARG A 201 -17.76 6.23 -5.16
CA ARG A 201 -18.00 5.91 -3.75
C ARG A 201 -17.52 7.00 -2.80
N GLY A 202 -17.29 8.20 -3.32
CA GLY A 202 -16.87 9.36 -2.55
C GLY A 202 -15.44 9.29 -2.01
N ILE A 203 -14.57 8.47 -2.62
CA ILE A 203 -13.15 8.38 -2.28
C ILE A 203 -12.29 8.79 -3.48
N ILE A 204 -11.41 9.76 -3.26
CA ILE A 204 -10.34 10.11 -4.19
C ILE A 204 -9.10 9.32 -3.83
N ILE A 205 -8.56 8.56 -4.79
CA ILE A 205 -7.24 7.94 -4.67
C ILE A 205 -6.22 8.90 -5.27
N ALA A 206 -5.53 9.66 -4.43
CA ALA A 206 -4.61 10.70 -4.87
C ALA A 206 -3.36 10.11 -5.56
N ASP A 207 -2.79 9.10 -4.93
CA ASP A 207 -1.71 8.27 -5.44
C ASP A 207 -1.77 6.89 -4.79
N THR A 208 -1.09 5.92 -5.42
CA THR A 208 -0.96 4.54 -4.94
C THR A 208 0.40 4.00 -5.34
N LYS A 209 0.88 3.02 -4.57
CA LYS A 209 2.05 2.21 -4.89
C LYS A 209 1.65 0.77 -5.18
N PHE A 210 2.07 0.26 -6.33
CA PHE A 210 2.00 -1.17 -6.64
C PHE A 210 3.36 -1.83 -6.51
N GLU A 211 3.35 -3.14 -6.27
CA GLU A 211 4.52 -4.00 -6.45
C GLU A 211 4.17 -5.12 -7.42
N PHE A 212 5.19 -5.57 -8.15
CA PHE A 212 5.06 -6.65 -9.10
C PHE A 212 6.12 -7.71 -8.87
N GLY A 213 5.82 -8.93 -9.29
CA GLY A 213 6.76 -10.03 -9.29
C GLY A 213 6.65 -10.85 -10.58
N LEU A 214 7.70 -11.62 -10.86
CA LEU A 214 7.75 -12.56 -11.96
C LEU A 214 7.59 -13.98 -11.43
N ASP A 215 6.85 -14.80 -12.16
CA ASP A 215 6.91 -16.26 -12.00
C ASP A 215 8.11 -16.84 -12.76
N ASP A 216 8.31 -18.16 -12.66
CA ASP A 216 9.42 -18.86 -13.32
C ASP A 216 9.35 -18.81 -14.85
N ALA A 217 8.18 -18.55 -15.43
CA ALA A 217 7.99 -18.34 -16.85
C ALA A 217 8.24 -16.88 -17.29
N GLY A 218 8.60 -15.99 -16.34
CA GLY A 218 8.81 -14.57 -16.60
C GLY A 218 7.51 -13.76 -16.74
N ARG A 219 6.36 -14.31 -16.34
CA ARG A 219 5.07 -13.61 -16.40
C ARG A 219 4.92 -12.64 -15.22
N LEU A 220 4.59 -11.40 -15.55
CA LEU A 220 4.31 -10.35 -14.58
C LEU A 220 3.01 -10.62 -13.80
N HIS A 221 3.10 -10.49 -12.48
CA HIS A 221 1.99 -10.61 -11.55
C HIS A 221 1.94 -9.40 -10.61
N LEU A 222 0.74 -8.96 -10.28
CA LEU A 222 0.51 -8.01 -9.19
C LEU A 222 0.69 -8.73 -7.84
N ILE A 223 1.52 -8.18 -6.96
CA ILE A 223 1.83 -8.78 -5.66
C ILE A 223 1.59 -7.75 -4.54
N ASP A 224 1.99 -8.11 -3.31
CA ASP A 224 1.92 -7.22 -2.15
C ASP A 224 0.47 -6.88 -1.74
N GLU A 225 0.20 -5.74 -1.14
CA GLU A 225 -1.13 -5.20 -0.91
C GLU A 225 -1.51 -4.22 -2.03
N VAL A 226 -2.80 -4.14 -2.36
CA VAL A 226 -3.27 -3.36 -3.51
C VAL A 226 -4.30 -2.35 -3.05
N LEU A 227 -4.04 -1.07 -3.33
CA LEU A 227 -4.98 0.04 -3.12
C LEU A 227 -5.61 0.04 -1.72
N THR A 228 -4.75 -0.01 -0.71
CA THR A 228 -5.15 0.09 0.68
C THR A 228 -4.80 1.49 1.23
N PRO A 229 -5.34 1.90 2.40
CA PRO A 229 -4.87 3.11 3.06
C PRO A 229 -3.39 3.06 3.50
N ASP A 230 -2.74 1.90 3.46
CA ASP A 230 -1.30 1.79 3.75
C ASP A 230 -0.44 2.03 2.50
N SER A 231 -0.93 1.64 1.31
CA SER A 231 -0.24 1.79 0.02
C SER A 231 -0.71 2.98 -0.81
N SER A 232 -1.79 3.66 -0.40
CA SER A 232 -2.46 4.73 -1.15
C SER A 232 -2.85 5.90 -0.27
N ARG A 233 -3.00 7.07 -0.90
CA ARG A 233 -3.61 8.26 -0.27
C ARG A 233 -5.07 8.38 -0.62
N PHE A 234 -5.95 8.26 0.37
CA PHE A 234 -7.39 8.24 0.20
C PHE A 234 -8.03 9.49 0.79
N TRP A 235 -8.68 10.32 -0.03
CA TRP A 235 -9.37 11.52 0.44
C TRP A 235 -10.89 11.37 0.31
N PRO A 236 -11.69 11.88 1.25
CA PRO A 236 -13.12 12.06 1.05
C PRO A 236 -13.35 13.08 -0.07
N ALA A 237 -14.13 12.68 -1.08
CA ALA A 237 -14.39 13.54 -2.23
C ALA A 237 -15.14 14.83 -1.84
N ASP A 238 -16.00 14.76 -0.82
CA ASP A 238 -16.86 15.88 -0.40
C ASP A 238 -16.08 16.99 0.35
N ASP A 239 -14.94 16.65 0.97
CA ASP A 239 -14.09 17.61 1.69
C ASP A 239 -12.82 17.98 0.91
N TYR A 240 -12.65 17.46 -0.31
CA TYR A 240 -11.46 17.72 -1.12
C TYR A 240 -11.44 19.15 -1.68
N GLN A 241 -10.35 19.86 -1.41
CA GLN A 241 -10.04 21.15 -2.04
C GLN A 241 -8.53 21.28 -2.30
N PRO A 242 -8.12 21.83 -3.45
CA PRO A 242 -6.74 22.24 -3.69
C PRO A 242 -6.21 23.24 -2.66
N ASP A 243 -4.87 23.35 -2.59
CA ASP A 243 -4.12 24.13 -1.59
C ASP A 243 -4.32 23.68 -0.13
N THR A 244 -4.77 22.44 0.07
CA THR A 244 -4.88 21.84 1.40
C THR A 244 -3.93 20.64 1.55
N SER A 245 -3.79 20.15 2.78
CA SER A 245 -3.44 18.75 3.03
C SER A 245 -4.76 18.04 3.32
N PRO A 246 -5.41 17.41 2.33
CA PRO A 246 -6.78 16.94 2.51
C PRO A 246 -6.87 15.95 3.67
N PRO A 247 -8.01 15.94 4.40
CA PRO A 247 -8.30 14.88 5.36
C PRO A 247 -8.12 13.52 4.67
N SER A 248 -7.47 12.56 5.33
CA SER A 248 -7.16 11.29 4.68
C SER A 248 -7.77 10.12 5.42
N PHE A 249 -8.32 9.13 4.72
CA PHE A 249 -8.70 7.84 5.30
C PHE A 249 -7.50 6.95 5.66
N ASP A 250 -6.28 7.46 5.43
CA ASP A 250 -5.02 6.78 5.69
C ASP A 250 -4.32 7.23 6.98
N LYS A 251 -3.03 6.93 7.06
CA LYS A 251 -2.12 7.26 8.17
C LYS A 251 -1.94 8.76 8.43
N GLN A 252 -2.55 9.66 7.65
CA GLN A 252 -2.33 11.10 7.75
C GLN A 252 -2.71 11.66 9.12
N PHE A 253 -3.80 11.20 9.76
CA PHE A 253 -4.14 11.64 11.13
C PHE A 253 -3.04 11.34 12.15
N VAL A 254 -2.43 10.16 12.03
CA VAL A 254 -1.31 9.75 12.88
C VAL A 254 -0.08 10.60 12.57
N ARG A 255 0.23 10.84 11.29
CA ARG A 255 1.34 11.72 10.89
C ARG A 255 1.16 13.13 11.41
N ASP A 256 -0.03 13.71 11.27
CA ASP A 256 -0.34 15.06 11.72
C ASP A 256 -0.19 15.18 13.25
N TYR A 257 -0.68 14.19 14.00
CA TYR A 257 -0.44 14.12 15.45
C TYR A 257 1.06 14.04 15.78
N LEU A 258 1.79 13.15 15.11
CA LEU A 258 3.22 12.96 15.36
C LEU A 258 4.06 14.21 15.04
N GLU A 259 3.67 15.01 14.04
CA GLU A 259 4.32 16.30 13.73
C GLU A 259 4.06 17.38 14.80
N THR A 260 3.12 17.16 15.74
CA THR A 260 2.95 18.03 16.92
C THR A 260 3.90 17.72 18.07
N LEU A 261 4.60 16.59 18.00
CA LEU A 261 5.51 16.12 19.04
C LEU A 261 6.95 16.56 18.74
N ASP A 262 7.74 16.74 19.80
CA ASP A 262 9.20 16.89 19.70
C ASP A 262 9.85 15.50 19.55
N TRP A 263 9.62 14.87 18.40
CA TRP A 263 10.17 13.56 18.06
C TRP A 263 10.96 13.65 16.75
N ASP A 264 12.20 13.17 16.79
CA ASP A 264 13.16 13.24 15.69
C ASP A 264 12.92 12.18 14.59
N LYS A 265 11.78 11.48 14.65
CA LYS A 265 11.37 10.45 13.68
C LYS A 265 12.29 9.22 13.70
N THR A 266 12.94 8.96 14.83
CA THR A 266 13.75 7.74 15.05
C THR A 266 13.07 6.74 15.97
N ALA A 267 13.43 5.46 15.86
CA ALA A 267 12.88 4.43 16.72
C ALA A 267 13.45 4.51 18.15
N PRO A 268 12.66 4.22 19.20
CA PRO A 268 11.25 3.81 19.17
C PRO A 268 10.30 4.97 18.86
N GLY A 269 9.23 4.69 18.11
CA GLY A 269 8.17 5.67 17.89
C GLY A 269 7.38 5.97 19.17
N PRO A 270 6.77 7.16 19.29
CA PRO A 270 6.02 7.55 20.48
C PRO A 270 4.71 6.77 20.60
N GLU A 271 4.16 6.72 21.81
CA GLU A 271 2.82 6.21 22.06
C GLU A 271 1.77 7.19 21.50
N LEU A 272 0.70 6.62 20.96
CA LEU A 272 -0.46 7.32 20.45
C LEU A 272 -1.56 7.38 21.53
N PRO A 273 -2.25 8.53 21.67
CA PRO A 273 -3.47 8.62 22.46
C PRO A 273 -4.53 7.65 21.92
N GLN A 274 -5.31 7.04 22.81
CA GLN A 274 -6.35 6.06 22.42
C GLN A 274 -7.34 6.64 21.40
N ALA A 275 -7.71 7.93 21.53
CA ALA A 275 -8.60 8.61 20.58
C ALA A 275 -8.03 8.65 19.14
N ILE A 276 -6.70 8.74 18.98
CA ILE A 276 -6.04 8.69 17.67
C ILE A 276 -6.06 7.26 17.11
N ILE A 277 -5.83 6.25 17.96
CA ILE A 277 -5.92 4.83 17.58
C ILE A 277 -7.34 4.49 17.11
N ASP A 278 -8.35 4.82 17.89
CA ASP A 278 -9.76 4.52 17.60
C ASP A 278 -10.22 5.21 16.31
N ARG A 279 -9.90 6.51 16.17
CA ARG A 279 -10.23 7.28 14.97
C ARG A 279 -9.54 6.72 13.72
N THR A 280 -8.29 6.25 13.86
CA THR A 280 -7.57 5.60 12.76
C THR A 280 -8.27 4.29 12.38
N ALA A 281 -8.60 3.43 13.36
CA ALA A 281 -9.31 2.19 13.09
C ALA A 281 -10.68 2.42 12.42
N ASP A 282 -11.43 3.44 12.86
CA ASP A 282 -12.70 3.85 12.25
C ASP A 282 -12.54 4.25 10.79
N LYS A 283 -11.48 5.01 10.46
CA LYS A 283 -11.23 5.48 9.09
C LYS A 283 -10.85 4.36 8.12
N TYR A 284 -10.09 3.37 8.59
CA TYR A 284 -9.80 2.17 7.81
C TYR A 284 -11.10 1.39 7.51
N ARG A 285 -11.94 1.17 8.54
CA ARG A 285 -13.25 0.51 8.37
C ARG A 285 -14.19 1.29 7.45
N GLU A 286 -14.20 2.61 7.55
CA GLU A 286 -15.01 3.47 6.67
C GLU A 286 -14.56 3.37 5.21
N ALA A 287 -13.25 3.36 4.94
CA ALA A 287 -12.72 3.17 3.60
C ALA A 287 -13.11 1.80 3.03
N GLU A 288 -12.95 0.73 3.81
CA GLU A 288 -13.41 -0.61 3.44
C GLU A 288 -14.89 -0.63 3.09
N GLN A 289 -15.73 -0.09 3.99
CA GLN A 289 -17.17 -0.07 3.82
C GLN A 289 -17.58 0.61 2.51
N ARG A 290 -17.07 1.82 2.26
CA ARG A 290 -17.39 2.59 1.05
C ARG A 290 -16.93 1.89 -0.23
N LEU A 291 -15.76 1.24 -0.21
CA LEU A 291 -15.18 0.62 -1.41
C LEU A 291 -15.80 -0.74 -1.75
N THR A 292 -16.14 -1.53 -0.74
CA THR A 292 -16.50 -2.95 -0.93
C THR A 292 -17.99 -3.22 -0.90
N GLN A 293 -18.80 -2.35 -0.27
CA GLN A 293 -20.24 -2.55 -0.23
C GLN A 293 -20.92 -2.03 -1.50
N THR A 294 -22.02 -2.69 -1.87
CA THR A 294 -22.88 -2.24 -2.96
C THR A 294 -23.66 -1.01 -2.46
N PRO A 295 -23.74 0.09 -3.23
CA PRO A 295 -24.47 1.30 -2.82
C PRO A 295 -25.93 1.04 -2.46
#